data_AF-A0A4R6XVU2-F1
#
_entry.id   AF-A0A4R6XVU2-F1
#
_cell.length_a   1.000
_cell.length_b   1.000
_cell.length_c   1.000
_cell.angle_alpha   90.00
_cell.angle_beta   90.00
_cell.angle_gamma   90.00
#
_symmetry.space_group_name_H-M   'P 1'
#
loop_
_entity.id
_entity.type
_entity.pdbx_description
1 polymer ?
#
loop_
_entity_poly.entity_id
_entity_poly.type
_entity_poly.pdbx_seq_one_letter_code
_entity_poly.pdbx_strand_id
1 'polypeptide(L)'
;MSQAIKPNSIQNDLKGINQLAEDGIVGVIDLVESMHQRIFSLGGLLNRGDLNKTTGLTRFIYQTIRTTTQLSIKGIDLALSQFTPASVEFKSSHQRNQWISMLNGVIGDHLTATNNPLALKMSWHHQAASVTPQQMAKRCIELGGQPLLLIHGLCMNDQLWTRNGHDHGHELAKTKHIIPIYVRYNSGLAVYQNGQQLAQWLQPFLQALPAKTTCDVLCHSMGGLVMRSAMDIASKNNQTWHNRINKVVFLGTPHQGAVLEKTGNLIDYITSISPYSAPFTKLTKVRSHGIKNLRHGTVTEQHQTVQLPPHIDCYAIAGSTQENGRANRGTLDWVGDGLVSVDSALGQHKKPNKTVLFKTQNKTVLENVSHMGLLSDHQVFIRLQAIFN
;
A
#
# COMPACT_ATOMS: atom_id res chain seq x y z
N MET A 1 18.77 -1.57 17.37
CA MET A 1 18.39 -0.98 18.68
C MET A 1 16.92 -0.59 18.62
N SER A 2 16.08 -1.14 19.50
CA SER A 2 14.65 -0.81 19.56
C SER A 2 14.49 0.65 19.99
N GLN A 3 13.99 1.51 19.11
CA GLN A 3 13.65 2.87 19.49
C GLN A 3 12.41 2.82 20.39
N ALA A 4 12.48 3.48 21.55
CA ALA A 4 11.36 3.60 22.47
C ALA A 4 10.17 4.30 21.78
N ILE A 5 8.96 3.86 22.08
CA ILE A 5 7.73 4.45 21.54
C ILE A 5 7.50 5.78 22.25
N LYS A 6 7.29 6.86 21.48
CA LYS A 6 7.02 8.18 22.06
C LYS A 6 5.65 8.17 22.77
N PRO A 7 5.50 8.78 23.96
CA PRO A 7 4.23 8.82 24.70
C PRO A 7 3.03 9.34 23.89
N ASN A 8 3.25 10.41 23.10
CA ASN A 8 2.23 10.99 22.23
C ASN A 8 1.75 10.01 21.13
N SER A 9 2.58 9.04 20.74
CA SER A 9 2.18 8.01 19.78
C SER A 9 1.19 7.01 20.39
N ILE A 10 1.35 6.66 21.66
CA ILE A 10 0.47 5.72 22.37
C ILE A 10 -0.91 6.34 22.60
N GLN A 11 -0.97 7.62 22.99
CA GLN A 11 -2.24 8.33 23.17
C GLN A 11 -3.03 8.42 21.85
N ASN A 12 -2.34 8.74 20.74
CA ASN A 12 -2.97 8.76 19.42
C ASN A 12 -3.44 7.37 18.96
N ASP A 13 -2.67 6.32 19.27
CA ASP A 13 -3.07 4.95 18.94
C ASP A 13 -4.35 4.55 19.67
N LEU A 14 -4.42 4.82 20.98
CA LEU A 14 -5.59 4.51 21.80
C LEU A 14 -6.82 5.26 21.33
N LYS A 15 -6.68 6.56 21.05
CA LYS A 15 -7.75 7.37 20.45
C LYS A 15 -8.22 6.76 19.13
N GLY A 16 -7.29 6.37 18.26
CA GLY A 16 -7.65 5.78 16.97
C GLY A 16 -8.29 4.40 17.09
N ILE A 17 -7.85 3.57 18.04
CA ILE A 17 -8.45 2.25 18.32
C ILE A 17 -9.89 2.44 18.80
N ASN A 18 -10.14 3.39 19.71
CA ASN A 18 -11.49 3.67 20.20
C ASN A 18 -12.42 4.16 19.10
N GLN A 19 -11.97 5.14 18.31
CA GLN A 19 -12.74 5.64 17.16
C GLN A 19 -13.06 4.52 16.17
N LEU A 20 -12.11 3.62 15.92
CA LEU A 20 -12.36 2.47 15.06
C LEU A 20 -13.37 1.48 15.68
N ALA A 21 -13.31 1.25 17.00
CA ALA A 21 -14.29 0.43 17.70
C ALA A 21 -15.69 1.06 17.65
N GLU A 22 -15.79 2.39 17.80
CA GLU A 22 -17.02 3.16 17.63
C GLU A 22 -17.63 2.95 16.25
N ASP A 23 -16.83 3.21 15.20
CA ASP A 23 -17.24 3.03 13.81
C ASP A 23 -17.71 1.59 13.55
N GLY A 24 -17.02 0.61 14.13
CA GLY A 24 -17.39 -0.81 14.05
C GLY A 24 -18.75 -1.10 14.68
N ILE A 25 -19.02 -0.59 15.89
CA ILE A 25 -20.30 -0.75 16.58
C ILE A 25 -21.43 -0.07 15.80
N VAL A 26 -21.22 1.17 15.36
CA VAL A 26 -22.18 1.92 14.55
C VAL A 26 -22.47 1.20 13.23
N GLY A 27 -21.44 0.67 12.57
CA GLY A 27 -21.59 -0.10 11.34
C GLY A 27 -22.40 -1.39 11.51
N VAL A 28 -22.29 -2.07 12.66
CA VAL A 28 -23.16 -3.22 12.99
C VAL A 28 -24.60 -2.78 13.18
N ILE A 29 -24.84 -1.67 13.88
CA ILE A 29 -26.19 -1.10 14.06
C ILE A 29 -26.82 -0.76 12.70
N ASP A 30 -26.05 -0.13 11.80
CA ASP A 30 -26.48 0.20 10.43
C ASP A 30 -26.81 -1.05 9.59
N LEU A 31 -26.03 -2.12 9.74
CA LEU A 31 -26.26 -3.39 9.05
C LEU A 31 -27.56 -4.05 9.52
N VAL A 32 -27.80 -4.09 10.84
CA VAL A 32 -29.03 -4.67 11.41
C VAL A 32 -30.23 -3.81 11.02
N GLU A 33 -30.11 -2.47 11.05
CA GLU A 33 -31.17 -1.57 10.57
C GLU A 33 -31.50 -1.83 9.10
N SER A 34 -30.49 -1.95 8.25
CA SER A 34 -30.65 -2.27 6.82
C SER A 34 -31.30 -3.64 6.61
N MET A 35 -30.95 -4.64 7.43
CA MET A 35 -31.55 -5.98 7.39
C MET A 35 -33.03 -5.92 7.78
N HIS A 36 -33.39 -5.24 8.87
CA HIS A 36 -34.78 -5.07 9.28
C HIS A 36 -35.60 -4.30 8.25
N GLN A 37 -35.03 -3.26 7.62
CA GLN A 37 -35.71 -2.54 6.56
C GLN A 37 -35.96 -3.43 5.33
N ARG A 38 -35.01 -4.30 4.98
CA ARG A 38 -35.16 -5.25 3.86
C ARG A 38 -36.20 -6.33 4.16
N ILE A 39 -36.28 -6.82 5.40
CA ILE A 39 -37.33 -7.76 5.82
C ILE A 39 -38.69 -7.06 5.78
N PHE A 40 -38.79 -5.88 6.36
CA PHE A 40 -40.04 -5.13 6.46
C PHE A 40 -40.57 -4.67 5.09
N SER A 41 -39.69 -4.28 4.17
CA SER A 41 -40.04 -3.92 2.80
C SER A 41 -40.26 -5.13 1.87
N LEU A 42 -40.12 -6.36 2.37
CA LEU A 42 -40.16 -7.60 1.58
C LEU A 42 -39.19 -7.53 0.38
N GLY A 43 -37.96 -7.11 0.66
CA GLY A 43 -36.91 -6.92 -0.36
C GLY A 43 -37.17 -5.74 -1.30
N GLY A 44 -38.05 -4.79 -0.93
CA GLY A 44 -38.43 -3.64 -1.75
C GLY A 44 -39.71 -3.83 -2.57
N LEU A 45 -40.40 -4.96 -2.42
CA LEU A 45 -41.67 -5.25 -3.11
C LEU A 45 -42.83 -4.40 -2.58
N LEU A 46 -42.88 -4.17 -1.26
CA LEU A 46 -43.94 -3.41 -0.61
C LEU A 46 -43.64 -1.91 -0.50
N ASN A 47 -42.36 -1.52 -0.53
CA ASN A 47 -41.96 -0.13 -0.36
C ASN A 47 -40.66 0.14 -1.14
N ARG A 48 -40.74 0.98 -2.19
CA ARG A 48 -39.60 1.37 -3.06
C ARG A 48 -38.77 2.53 -2.49
N GLY A 49 -38.92 2.84 -1.20
CA GLY A 49 -38.14 3.86 -0.50
C GLY A 49 -36.68 3.43 -0.23
N ASP A 50 -35.94 4.24 0.54
CA ASP A 50 -34.55 3.94 0.90
C ASP A 50 -34.44 2.58 1.63
N LEU A 51 -33.81 1.61 0.98
CA LEU A 51 -33.68 0.22 1.46
C LEU A 51 -32.61 0.08 2.56
N ASN A 52 -31.89 1.15 2.87
CA ASN A 52 -30.81 1.13 3.85
C ASN A 52 -31.21 1.77 5.18
N LYS A 53 -32.39 2.38 5.28
CA LYS A 53 -32.86 3.06 6.50
C LYS A 53 -34.31 2.73 6.77
N THR A 54 -34.59 2.39 8.03
CA THR A 54 -35.97 2.14 8.47
C THR A 54 -36.77 3.45 8.47
N THR A 55 -38.09 3.40 8.61
CA THR A 55 -38.97 4.58 8.71
C THR A 55 -39.80 4.55 10.00
N GLY A 56 -40.30 5.71 10.45
CA GLY A 56 -41.21 5.79 11.61
C GLY A 56 -40.55 5.41 12.95
N LEU A 57 -41.26 4.64 13.76
CA LEU A 57 -40.83 4.26 15.12
C LEU A 57 -39.54 3.44 15.12
N THR A 58 -39.34 2.57 14.13
CA THR A 58 -38.10 1.78 13.99
C THR A 58 -36.90 2.68 13.71
N ARG A 59 -37.07 3.71 12.85
CA ARG A 59 -36.02 4.73 12.62
C ARG A 59 -35.69 5.46 13.90
N PHE A 60 -36.71 5.85 14.67
CA PHE A 60 -36.52 6.52 15.94
C PHE A 60 -35.72 5.65 16.92
N ILE A 61 -36.07 4.36 17.07
CA ILE A 61 -35.34 3.42 17.93
C ILE A 61 -33.87 3.28 17.49
N TYR A 62 -33.61 3.08 16.19
CA TYR A 62 -32.24 3.01 15.69
C TYR A 62 -31.47 4.31 15.87
N GLN A 63 -32.13 5.45 15.71
CA GLN A 63 -31.55 6.76 15.94
C GLN A 63 -31.23 6.97 17.43
N THR A 64 -32.10 6.55 18.35
CA THR A 64 -31.84 6.57 19.80
C THR A 64 -30.66 5.66 20.16
N ILE A 65 -30.66 4.40 19.70
CA ILE A 65 -29.55 3.46 19.96
C ILE A 65 -28.24 4.06 19.44
N ARG A 66 -28.24 4.63 18.23
CA ARG A 66 -27.07 5.28 17.63
C ARG A 66 -26.60 6.49 18.45
N THR A 67 -27.50 7.39 18.81
CA THR A 67 -27.16 8.60 19.58
C THR A 67 -26.68 8.27 20.99
N THR A 68 -27.33 7.33 21.68
CA THR A 68 -26.89 6.90 23.01
C THR A 68 -25.52 6.22 22.95
N THR A 69 -25.29 5.36 21.96
CA THR A 69 -23.99 4.71 21.75
C THR A 69 -22.88 5.73 21.48
N GLN A 70 -23.12 6.70 20.58
CA GLN A 70 -22.17 7.78 20.28
C GLN A 70 -21.90 8.68 21.50
N LEU A 71 -22.90 8.95 22.34
CA LEU A 71 -22.72 9.75 23.56
C LEU A 71 -21.91 9.01 24.62
N SER A 72 -22.20 7.72 24.85
CA SER A 72 -21.42 6.88 25.77
C SER A 72 -19.95 6.79 25.33
N ILE A 73 -19.69 6.69 24.03
CA ILE A 73 -18.33 6.57 23.50
C ILE A 73 -17.59 7.91 23.53
N LYS A 74 -18.24 9.04 23.18
CA LYS A 74 -17.65 10.37 23.36
C LYS A 74 -17.30 10.66 24.82
N GLY A 75 -18.09 10.15 25.76
CA GLY A 75 -17.78 10.21 27.19
C GLY A 75 -16.50 9.44 27.55
N ILE A 76 -16.29 8.26 26.96
CA ILE A 76 -15.08 7.46 27.12
C ILE A 76 -13.86 8.17 26.48
N ASP A 77 -14.00 8.73 25.28
CA ASP A 77 -12.92 9.49 24.62
C ASP A 77 -12.52 10.75 25.41
N LEU A 78 -13.49 11.43 26.03
CA LEU A 78 -13.22 12.60 26.88
C LEU A 78 -12.50 12.18 28.18
N ALA A 79 -12.92 11.06 28.79
CA ALA A 79 -12.23 10.50 29.96
C ALA A 79 -10.81 10.01 29.63
N LEU A 80 -10.60 9.36 28.48
CA LEU A 80 -9.28 8.90 28.01
C LEU A 80 -8.40 10.03 27.48
N SER A 81 -8.96 11.19 27.12
CA SER A 81 -8.16 12.39 26.86
C SER A 81 -7.56 12.98 28.15
N GLN A 82 -8.16 12.68 29.31
CA GLN A 82 -7.73 13.12 30.63
C GLN A 82 -6.94 12.05 31.41
N PHE A 83 -7.00 10.79 30.98
CA PHE A 83 -6.26 9.66 31.55
C PHE A 83 -5.29 9.06 30.52
N THR A 84 -4.02 8.89 30.89
CA THR A 84 -3.09 8.04 30.12
C THR A 84 -3.37 6.57 30.44
N PRO A 85 -3.85 5.74 29.49
CA PRO A 85 -4.20 4.35 29.80
C PRO A 85 -2.95 3.47 29.91
N ALA A 86 -3.04 2.46 30.77
CA ALA A 86 -2.11 1.34 30.76
C ALA A 86 -2.07 0.71 29.36
N SER A 87 -0.87 0.65 28.80
CA SER A 87 -0.56 0.57 27.38
C SER A 87 -1.03 -0.71 26.67
N VAL A 88 -1.40 -0.58 25.39
CA VAL A 88 -1.13 -1.63 24.40
C VAL A 88 0.38 -1.81 24.37
N GLU A 89 0.91 -2.86 24.98
CA GLU A 89 2.35 -3.12 25.04
C GLU A 89 2.89 -3.58 23.68
N PHE A 90 3.18 -2.62 22.80
CA PHE A 90 4.07 -2.88 21.68
C PHE A 90 5.51 -3.00 22.21
N LYS A 91 6.16 -4.14 21.98
CA LYS A 91 7.54 -4.38 22.46
C LYS A 91 8.58 -3.51 21.74
N SER A 92 8.22 -2.91 20.61
CA SER A 92 9.07 -2.02 19.82
C SER A 92 8.28 -1.09 18.89
N SER A 93 8.90 0.02 18.49
CA SER A 93 8.37 0.89 17.44
C SER A 93 8.19 0.18 16.10
N HIS A 94 9.02 -0.82 15.79
CA HIS A 94 8.92 -1.64 14.59
C HIS A 94 7.63 -2.48 14.57
N GLN A 95 7.35 -3.19 15.66
CA GLN A 95 6.12 -3.97 15.80
C GLN A 95 4.87 -3.09 15.67
N ARG A 96 4.89 -1.92 16.31
CA ARG A 96 3.82 -0.92 16.19
C ARG A 96 3.63 -0.46 14.75
N ASN A 97 4.70 -0.07 14.07
CA ASN A 97 4.63 0.44 12.70
C ASN A 97 4.10 -0.63 11.72
N GLN A 98 4.53 -1.88 11.87
CA GLN A 98 3.97 -3.01 11.11
C GLN A 98 2.46 -3.13 11.32
N TRP A 99 2.02 -3.14 12.58
CA TRP A 99 0.61 -3.25 12.93
C TRP A 99 -0.24 -2.11 12.32
N ILE A 100 0.21 -0.87 12.44
CA ILE A 100 -0.46 0.29 11.85
C ILE A 100 -0.49 0.20 10.31
N SER A 101 0.60 -0.27 9.69
CA SER A 101 0.69 -0.40 8.23
C SER A 101 -0.26 -1.45 7.69
N MET A 102 -0.41 -2.58 8.40
CA MET A 102 -1.39 -3.61 8.08
C MET A 102 -2.82 -3.08 8.21
N LEU A 103 -3.12 -2.42 9.33
CA LEU A 103 -4.43 -1.78 9.54
C LEU A 103 -4.76 -0.82 8.39
N ASN A 104 -3.81 0.04 8.02
CA ASN A 104 -3.98 0.97 6.91
C ASN A 104 -4.11 0.25 5.56
N GLY A 105 -3.41 -0.85 5.31
CA GLY A 105 -3.60 -1.61 4.08
C GLY A 105 -5.00 -2.21 3.95
N VAL A 106 -5.58 -2.70 5.05
CA VAL A 106 -6.90 -3.37 5.04
C VAL A 106 -8.06 -2.38 5.07
N ILE A 107 -7.95 -1.28 5.84
CA ILE A 107 -9.05 -0.32 6.08
C ILE A 107 -8.61 1.15 6.08
N GLY A 108 -7.44 1.49 5.54
CA GLY A 108 -6.87 2.83 5.66
C GLY A 108 -7.63 3.93 4.92
N ASP A 109 -8.45 3.59 3.93
CA ASP A 109 -9.39 4.52 3.31
C ASP A 109 -10.51 4.93 4.27
N HIS A 110 -11.06 3.99 5.04
CA HIS A 110 -12.00 4.28 6.12
C HIS A 110 -11.34 5.15 7.19
N LEU A 111 -10.15 4.79 7.67
CA LEU A 111 -9.41 5.58 8.67
C LEU A 111 -9.20 7.03 8.20
N THR A 112 -8.92 7.21 6.91
CA THR A 112 -8.73 8.54 6.33
C THR A 112 -10.06 9.30 6.27
N ALA A 113 -11.13 8.65 5.81
CA ALA A 113 -12.46 9.25 5.70
C ALA A 113 -13.02 9.68 7.06
N THR A 114 -12.69 8.98 8.15
CA THR A 114 -13.13 9.31 9.51
C THR A 114 -12.14 10.18 10.29
N ASN A 115 -11.07 10.68 9.64
CA ASN A 115 -10.00 11.46 10.27
C ASN A 115 -9.37 10.76 11.49
N ASN A 116 -9.29 9.43 11.44
CA ASN A 116 -8.75 8.62 12.52
C ASN A 116 -7.22 8.86 12.64
N PRO A 117 -6.67 9.05 13.86
CA PRO A 117 -5.24 9.32 14.06
C PRO A 117 -4.32 8.16 13.65
N LEU A 118 -4.85 6.95 13.44
CA LEU A 118 -4.11 5.81 12.89
C LEU A 118 -3.95 5.90 11.37
N ALA A 119 -4.65 6.80 10.68
CA ALA A 119 -4.50 7.01 9.25
C ALA A 119 -3.08 7.48 8.93
N LEU A 120 -2.33 6.67 8.19
CA LEU A 120 -0.98 7.02 7.77
C LEU A 120 -1.03 8.15 6.75
N LYS A 121 -0.16 9.14 6.95
CA LYS A 121 0.16 10.14 5.92
C LYS A 121 1.40 9.70 5.17
N MET A 122 1.52 10.09 3.90
CA MET A 122 2.75 9.86 3.15
C MET A 122 3.93 10.55 3.85
N SER A 123 5.04 9.83 4.00
CA SER A 123 6.29 10.34 4.56
C SER A 123 7.48 9.66 3.89
N TRP A 124 8.61 10.35 3.81
CA TRP A 124 9.86 9.79 3.34
C TRP A 124 10.80 9.55 4.52
N HIS A 125 11.58 8.47 4.43
CA HIS A 125 12.50 8.05 5.48
C HIS A 125 13.88 7.80 4.89
N HIS A 126 14.91 8.28 5.59
CA HIS A 126 16.30 8.00 5.28
C HIS A 126 17.00 7.63 6.58
N GLN A 127 17.71 6.49 6.60
CA GLN A 127 18.37 5.97 7.82
C GLN A 127 17.41 5.87 9.03
N ALA A 128 16.18 5.39 8.79
CA ALA A 128 15.10 5.28 9.79
C ALA A 128 14.62 6.62 10.41
N ALA A 129 14.98 7.76 9.83
CA ALA A 129 14.48 9.08 10.23
C ALA A 129 13.54 9.65 9.17
N SER A 130 12.41 10.22 9.59
CA SER A 130 11.50 10.93 8.71
C SER A 130 12.17 12.20 8.18
N VAL A 131 12.08 12.42 6.88
CA VAL A 131 12.68 13.57 6.17
C VAL A 131 11.65 14.21 5.25
N THR A 132 11.69 15.54 5.14
CA THR A 132 10.93 16.26 4.10
C THR A 132 11.65 16.16 2.74
N PRO A 133 10.94 16.37 1.62
CA PRO A 133 11.55 16.46 0.29
C PRO A 133 12.78 17.38 0.24
N GLN A 134 12.68 18.58 0.82
CA GLN A 134 13.76 19.57 0.82
C GLN A 134 14.95 19.16 1.69
N GLN A 135 14.68 18.59 2.88
CA GLN A 135 15.74 18.04 3.74
C GLN A 135 16.49 16.91 3.03
N MET A 136 15.75 16.02 2.35
CA MET A 136 16.34 14.93 1.61
C MET A 136 17.16 15.41 0.41
N ALA A 137 16.67 16.41 -0.33
CA ALA A 137 17.42 17.02 -1.43
C ALA A 137 18.75 17.61 -0.94
N LYS A 138 18.73 18.36 0.17
CA LYS A 138 19.95 18.88 0.81
C LYS A 138 20.90 17.74 1.18
N ARG A 139 20.38 16.66 1.76
CA ARG A 139 21.18 15.50 2.14
C ARG A 139 21.82 14.81 0.94
N CYS A 140 21.10 14.70 -0.18
CA CYS A 140 21.66 14.16 -1.42
C CYS A 140 22.78 15.03 -1.98
N ILE A 141 22.65 16.36 -1.89
CA ILE A 141 23.70 17.30 -2.29
C ILE A 141 24.94 17.14 -1.42
N GLU A 142 24.78 17.08 -0.09
CA GLU A 142 25.87 16.90 0.87
C GLU A 142 26.63 15.59 0.65
N LEU A 143 25.90 14.51 0.34
CA LEU A 143 26.47 13.19 0.15
C LEU A 143 27.01 12.95 -1.26
N GLY A 144 26.60 13.74 -2.26
CA GLY A 144 27.02 13.63 -3.67
C GLY A 144 26.44 12.45 -4.46
N GLY A 145 25.59 11.63 -3.84
CA GLY A 145 25.10 10.38 -4.41
C GLY A 145 23.79 10.48 -5.20
N GLN A 146 23.55 9.46 -6.02
CA GLN A 146 22.34 9.28 -6.82
C GLN A 146 21.17 8.88 -5.92
N PRO A 147 20.07 9.66 -5.88
CA PRO A 147 18.87 9.26 -5.15
C PRO A 147 18.23 8.00 -5.71
N LEU A 148 17.89 7.05 -4.82
CA LEU A 148 17.07 5.89 -5.12
C LEU A 148 15.82 5.91 -4.25
N LEU A 149 14.65 6.08 -4.84
CA LEU A 149 13.37 6.07 -4.13
C LEU A 149 12.80 4.65 -4.06
N LEU A 150 12.54 4.15 -2.86
CA LEU A 150 12.00 2.82 -2.60
C LEU A 150 10.52 2.91 -2.18
N ILE A 151 9.63 2.29 -2.95
CA ILE A 151 8.17 2.36 -2.75
C ILE A 151 7.64 0.95 -2.46
N HIS A 152 7.19 0.72 -1.21
CA HIS A 152 6.74 -0.58 -0.74
C HIS A 152 5.35 -1.00 -1.27
N GLY A 153 4.96 -2.25 -0.99
CA GLY A 153 3.68 -2.83 -1.37
C GLY A 153 2.54 -2.66 -0.36
N LEU A 154 1.46 -3.41 -0.57
CA LEU A 154 0.28 -3.47 0.28
C LEU A 154 0.62 -3.93 1.71
N CYS A 155 0.06 -3.29 2.73
CA CYS A 155 0.26 -3.62 4.16
C CYS A 155 1.72 -3.51 4.66
N MET A 156 2.60 -2.86 3.89
CA MET A 156 4.02 -2.69 4.23
C MET A 156 4.34 -1.26 4.71
N ASN A 157 5.57 -1.07 5.15
CA ASN A 157 6.21 0.22 5.43
C ASN A 157 7.70 0.19 5.01
N ASP A 158 8.39 1.31 5.15
CA ASP A 158 9.83 1.48 4.90
C ASP A 158 10.70 0.43 5.60
N GLN A 159 10.37 0.03 6.83
CA GLN A 159 11.19 -0.91 7.61
C GLN A 159 11.11 -2.34 7.08
N LEU A 160 10.05 -2.67 6.34
CA LEU A 160 9.82 -4.00 5.76
C LEU A 160 10.59 -4.25 4.45
N TRP A 161 11.36 -3.26 3.97
CA TRP A 161 12.36 -3.50 2.92
C TRP A 161 13.51 -4.38 3.40
N THR A 162 13.86 -4.32 4.69
CA THR A 162 14.78 -5.27 5.31
C THR A 162 14.04 -6.59 5.55
N ARG A 163 14.41 -7.62 4.80
CA ARG A 163 13.84 -8.97 4.93
C ARG A 163 14.96 -10.00 4.89
N ASN A 164 14.91 -10.99 5.78
CA ASN A 164 15.93 -12.03 5.90
C ASN A 164 17.36 -11.47 6.03
N GLY A 165 17.51 -10.32 6.72
CA GLY A 165 18.79 -9.64 6.89
C GLY A 165 19.28 -8.85 5.67
N HIS A 166 18.48 -8.78 4.59
CA HIS A 166 18.83 -8.13 3.34
C HIS A 166 17.90 -6.96 3.03
N ASP A 167 18.45 -5.87 2.49
CA ASP A 167 17.71 -4.75 1.93
C ASP A 167 18.41 -4.32 0.63
N HIS A 168 17.74 -4.49 -0.51
CA HIS A 168 18.34 -4.18 -1.82
C HIS A 168 18.86 -2.75 -1.91
N GLY A 169 18.13 -1.77 -1.38
CA GLY A 169 18.55 -0.37 -1.41
C GLY A 169 19.80 -0.13 -0.58
N HIS A 170 19.87 -0.74 0.60
CA HIS A 170 21.03 -0.64 1.48
C HIS A 170 22.27 -1.35 0.89
N GLU A 171 22.12 -2.56 0.35
CA GLU A 171 23.23 -3.29 -0.27
C GLU A 171 23.75 -2.61 -1.55
N LEU A 172 22.87 -2.02 -2.34
CA LEU A 172 23.28 -1.19 -3.49
C LEU A 172 24.09 0.03 -3.01
N ALA A 173 23.69 0.69 -1.93
CA ALA A 173 24.38 1.86 -1.39
C ALA A 173 25.79 1.55 -0.83
N LYS A 174 26.09 0.28 -0.49
CA LYS A 174 27.45 -0.12 -0.05
C LYS A 174 28.44 -0.18 -1.21
N THR A 175 27.96 -0.55 -2.40
CA THR A 175 28.81 -0.80 -3.57
C THR A 175 28.73 0.32 -4.60
N LYS A 176 27.73 1.19 -4.49
CA LYS A 176 27.45 2.29 -5.41
C LYS A 176 27.20 3.58 -4.64
N HIS A 177 27.45 4.71 -5.28
CA HIS A 177 27.18 6.02 -4.71
C HIS A 177 25.67 6.37 -4.78
N ILE A 178 24.83 5.50 -4.20
CA ILE A 178 23.37 5.58 -4.19
C ILE A 178 22.88 5.96 -2.79
N ILE A 179 21.84 6.79 -2.73
CA ILE A 179 21.22 7.26 -1.50
C ILE A 179 19.78 6.73 -1.44
N PRO A 180 19.52 5.66 -0.66
CA PRO A 180 18.18 5.08 -0.55
C PRO A 180 17.26 5.99 0.28
N ILE A 181 16.06 6.22 -0.26
CA ILE A 181 14.98 7.03 0.31
C ILE A 181 13.73 6.17 0.32
N TYR A 182 13.17 5.89 1.48
CA TYR A 182 12.04 4.98 1.62
C TYR A 182 10.73 5.74 1.77
N VAL A 183 9.73 5.40 0.96
CA VAL A 183 8.39 5.99 1.05
C VAL A 183 7.55 5.14 1.99
N ARG A 184 6.96 5.75 3.02
CA ARG A 184 5.90 5.17 3.85
C ARG A 184 4.58 5.84 3.50
N TYR A 185 3.54 5.06 3.22
CA TYR A 185 2.23 5.59 2.84
C TYR A 185 1.07 4.68 3.25
N ASN A 186 -0.16 5.22 3.19
CA ASN A 186 -1.37 4.45 3.45
C ASN A 186 -1.75 3.61 2.23
N SER A 187 -1.34 2.34 2.24
CA SER A 187 -1.61 1.39 1.15
C SER A 187 -3.08 0.98 0.98
N GLY A 188 -3.98 1.37 1.89
CA GLY A 188 -5.43 1.16 1.73
C GLY A 188 -6.14 2.27 0.96
N LEU A 189 -5.51 3.44 0.79
CA LEU A 189 -6.04 4.47 -0.11
C LEU A 189 -6.07 3.98 -1.55
N ALA A 190 -6.92 4.61 -2.37
CA ALA A 190 -6.92 4.34 -3.80
C ALA A 190 -5.53 4.67 -4.38
N VAL A 191 -5.07 3.86 -5.33
CA VAL A 191 -3.72 4.00 -5.93
C VAL A 191 -3.51 5.40 -6.49
N TYR A 192 -4.53 6.01 -7.10
CA TYR A 192 -4.43 7.37 -7.65
C TYR A 192 -4.25 8.45 -6.59
N GLN A 193 -4.84 8.28 -5.40
CA GLN A 193 -4.65 9.20 -4.27
C GLN A 193 -3.22 9.13 -3.72
N ASN A 194 -2.65 7.93 -3.66
CA ASN A 194 -1.25 7.73 -3.32
C ASN A 194 -0.32 8.28 -4.42
N GLY A 195 -0.67 8.08 -5.70
CA GLY A 195 0.06 8.64 -6.84
C GLY A 195 0.09 10.17 -6.82
N GLN A 196 -1.02 10.81 -6.47
CA GLN A 196 -1.12 12.26 -6.33
C GLN A 196 -0.22 12.79 -5.21
N GLN A 197 -0.26 12.16 -4.03
CA GLN A 197 0.63 12.51 -2.92
C GLN A 197 2.11 12.32 -3.31
N LEU A 198 2.44 11.23 -3.99
CA LEU A 198 3.81 10.96 -4.41
C LEU A 198 4.31 12.02 -5.41
N ALA A 199 3.50 12.40 -6.40
CA ALA A 199 3.82 13.46 -7.35
C ALA A 199 4.04 14.81 -6.65
N GLN A 200 3.23 15.13 -5.63
CA GLN A 200 3.39 16.33 -4.81
C GLN A 200 4.69 16.35 -3.99
N TRP A 201 5.22 15.19 -3.61
CA TRP A 201 6.51 15.09 -2.89
C TRP A 201 7.72 15.09 -3.84
N LEU A 202 7.59 14.46 -5.02
CA LEU A 202 8.66 14.38 -6.02
C LEU A 202 9.00 15.73 -6.65
N GLN A 203 8.00 16.59 -6.91
CA GLN A 203 8.21 17.91 -7.50
C GLN A 203 9.20 18.78 -6.68
N PRO A 204 8.95 19.10 -5.40
CA PRO A 204 9.86 19.93 -4.61
C PRO A 204 11.20 19.22 -4.32
N PHE A 205 11.22 17.89 -4.20
CA PHE A 205 12.46 17.13 -4.02
C PHE A 205 13.40 17.33 -5.21
N LEU A 206 12.91 17.08 -6.43
CA LEU A 206 13.73 17.19 -7.64
C LEU A 206 14.06 18.64 -7.96
N GLN A 207 13.15 19.60 -7.73
CA GLN A 207 13.46 21.03 -7.89
C GLN A 207 14.59 21.51 -7.00
N ALA A 208 14.72 20.98 -5.78
CA ALA A 208 15.77 21.34 -4.85
C ALA A 208 17.13 20.69 -5.16
N LEU A 209 17.16 19.68 -6.03
CA LEU A 209 18.40 19.02 -6.48
C LEU A 209 19.04 19.77 -7.66
N PRO A 210 20.39 19.73 -7.79
CA PRO A 210 21.10 20.30 -8.95
C PRO A 210 20.49 19.82 -10.27
N ALA A 211 20.39 20.68 -11.28
CA ALA A 211 19.57 20.42 -12.48
C ALA A 211 19.87 19.09 -13.21
N LYS A 212 21.12 18.61 -13.16
CA LYS A 212 21.56 17.36 -13.81
C LYS A 212 21.33 16.10 -12.98
N THR A 213 20.98 16.23 -11.70
CA THR A 213 20.76 15.07 -10.82
C THR A 213 19.46 14.36 -11.24
N THR A 214 19.53 13.08 -11.54
CA THR A 214 18.34 12.25 -11.80
C THR A 214 17.94 11.54 -10.51
N CYS A 215 16.81 10.84 -10.53
CA CYS A 215 16.38 9.96 -9.46
C CYS A 215 15.98 8.62 -10.06
N ASP A 216 16.44 7.54 -9.43
CA ASP A 216 16.03 6.18 -9.77
C ASP A 216 14.96 5.70 -8.80
N VAL A 217 14.10 4.77 -9.22
CA VAL A 217 13.00 4.27 -8.40
C VAL A 217 12.98 2.75 -8.38
N LEU A 218 12.86 2.17 -7.18
CA LEU A 218 12.64 0.74 -6.96
C LEU A 218 11.26 0.54 -6.31
N CYS A 219 10.40 -0.16 -7.00
CA CYS A 219 9.02 -0.41 -6.59
C CYS A 219 8.83 -1.89 -6.26
N HIS A 220 8.13 -2.18 -5.17
CA HIS A 220 7.65 -3.54 -4.88
C HIS A 220 6.13 -3.59 -4.94
N SER A 221 5.59 -4.60 -5.64
CA SER A 221 4.16 -4.90 -5.64
C SER A 221 3.31 -3.66 -5.98
N MET A 222 2.37 -3.30 -5.10
CA MET A 222 1.52 -2.10 -5.21
C MET A 222 2.29 -0.80 -5.41
N GLY A 223 3.51 -0.66 -4.88
CA GLY A 223 4.31 0.55 -5.01
C GLY A 223 4.58 0.92 -6.47
N GLY A 224 4.63 -0.07 -7.36
CA GLY A 224 4.75 0.15 -8.80
C GLY A 224 3.51 0.77 -9.43
N LEU A 225 2.31 0.40 -8.95
CA LEU A 225 1.07 1.03 -9.39
C LEU A 225 1.00 2.50 -8.93
N VAL A 226 1.47 2.77 -7.71
CA VAL A 226 1.57 4.14 -7.16
C VAL A 226 2.53 4.99 -8.01
N MET A 227 3.71 4.48 -8.35
CA MET A 227 4.66 5.20 -9.21
C MET A 227 4.10 5.45 -10.61
N ARG A 228 3.45 4.45 -11.23
CA ARG A 228 2.77 4.62 -12.52
C ARG A 228 1.70 5.70 -12.48
N SER A 229 0.91 5.72 -11.42
CA SER A 229 -0.11 6.75 -11.21
C SER A 229 0.51 8.14 -11.04
N ALA A 230 1.59 8.26 -10.26
CA ALA A 230 2.30 9.53 -10.09
C ALA A 230 2.84 10.08 -11.43
N MET A 231 3.42 9.21 -12.28
CA MET A 231 3.89 9.62 -13.61
C MET A 231 2.75 10.06 -14.54
N ASP A 232 1.61 9.36 -14.53
CA ASP A 232 0.41 9.75 -15.28
C ASP A 232 -0.10 11.14 -14.86
N ILE A 233 -0.20 11.37 -13.55
CA ILE A 233 -0.64 12.63 -12.96
C ILE A 233 0.35 13.75 -13.32
N ALA A 234 1.65 13.49 -13.24
CA ALA A 234 2.67 14.46 -13.60
C ALA A 234 2.57 14.87 -15.07
N SER A 235 2.38 13.90 -15.96
CA SER A 235 2.19 14.15 -17.39
C SER A 235 0.93 14.98 -17.67
N LYS A 236 -0.20 14.64 -17.04
CA LYS A 236 -1.47 15.38 -17.20
C LYS A 236 -1.42 16.81 -16.63
N ASN A 237 -0.64 17.02 -15.57
CA ASN A 237 -0.52 18.31 -14.90
C ASN A 237 0.70 19.13 -15.37
N ASN A 238 1.37 18.73 -16.46
CA ASN A 238 2.58 19.38 -16.99
C ASN A 238 3.70 19.56 -15.92
N GLN A 239 3.80 18.62 -14.98
CA GLN A 239 4.86 18.64 -13.97
C GLN A 239 6.15 18.09 -14.59
N THR A 240 7.25 18.81 -14.42
CA THR A 240 8.52 18.48 -15.10
C THR A 240 9.37 17.46 -14.36
N TRP A 241 9.01 17.09 -13.12
CA TRP A 241 9.82 16.19 -12.30
C TRP A 241 10.03 14.82 -12.94
N HIS A 242 9.05 14.31 -13.70
CA HIS A 242 9.16 12.98 -14.30
C HIS A 242 10.27 12.89 -15.36
N ASN A 243 10.68 14.02 -15.97
CA ASN A 243 11.80 14.08 -16.91
C ASN A 243 13.17 13.83 -16.24
N ARG A 244 13.22 13.90 -14.91
CA ARG A 244 14.43 13.63 -14.11
C ARG A 244 14.41 12.25 -13.48
N ILE A 245 13.39 11.44 -13.77
CA ILE A 245 13.41 10.01 -13.43
C ILE A 245 14.15 9.27 -14.53
N ASN A 246 15.20 8.54 -14.17
CA ASN A 246 16.04 7.84 -15.13
C ASN A 246 15.60 6.39 -15.28
N LYS A 247 15.65 5.61 -14.20
CA LYS A 247 15.23 4.20 -14.19
C LYS A 247 14.09 3.96 -13.20
N VAL A 248 13.13 3.12 -13.57
CA VAL A 248 12.10 2.59 -12.67
C VAL A 248 12.08 1.08 -12.74
N VAL A 249 12.33 0.42 -11.62
CA VAL A 249 12.32 -1.04 -11.51
C VAL A 249 11.08 -1.49 -10.76
N PHE A 250 10.31 -2.38 -11.37
CA PHE A 250 9.08 -2.97 -10.83
C PHE A 250 9.34 -4.41 -10.40
N LEU A 251 9.31 -4.67 -9.09
CA LEU A 251 9.42 -6.01 -8.50
C LEU A 251 8.02 -6.57 -8.25
N GLY A 252 7.59 -7.53 -9.08
CA GLY A 252 6.31 -8.22 -8.90
C GLY A 252 5.09 -7.29 -8.90
N THR A 253 5.16 -6.15 -9.60
CA THR A 253 4.04 -5.21 -9.64
C THR A 253 2.87 -5.80 -10.42
N PRO A 254 1.65 -5.87 -9.86
CA PRO A 254 0.49 -6.43 -10.56
C PRO A 254 -0.08 -5.43 -11.57
N HIS A 255 0.63 -5.19 -12.68
CA HIS A 255 0.21 -4.21 -13.69
C HIS A 255 -1.18 -4.50 -14.26
N GLN A 256 -1.59 -5.78 -14.26
CA GLN A 256 -2.87 -6.27 -14.76
C GLN A 256 -3.77 -6.83 -13.67
N GLY A 257 -3.40 -6.63 -12.41
CA GLY A 257 -4.09 -7.18 -11.25
C GLY A 257 -3.37 -8.36 -10.61
N ALA A 258 -3.78 -8.67 -9.38
CA ALA A 258 -3.27 -9.76 -8.56
C ALA A 258 -4.39 -10.76 -8.23
N VAL A 259 -4.02 -12.02 -8.01
CA VAL A 259 -4.98 -13.11 -7.69
C VAL A 259 -5.21 -13.14 -6.18
N LEU A 260 -5.86 -12.10 -5.66
CA LEU A 260 -6.09 -11.91 -4.22
C LEU A 260 -7.25 -12.75 -3.66
N GLU A 261 -8.07 -13.36 -4.52
CA GLU A 261 -9.37 -13.94 -4.12
C GLU A 261 -9.45 -15.46 -4.20
N LYS A 262 -8.46 -16.14 -4.82
CA LYS A 262 -8.46 -17.60 -4.82
C LYS A 262 -8.02 -18.09 -3.44
N THR A 263 -8.98 -18.63 -2.70
CA THR A 263 -8.78 -19.57 -1.59
C THR A 263 -7.76 -19.15 -0.51
N GLY A 264 -7.65 -17.86 -0.19
CA GLY A 264 -6.82 -17.37 0.94
C GLY A 264 -5.53 -16.63 0.58
N ASN A 265 -5.17 -16.47 -0.70
CA ASN A 265 -3.91 -15.83 -1.11
C ASN A 265 -3.62 -14.45 -0.46
N LEU A 266 -4.64 -13.59 -0.28
CA LEU A 266 -4.45 -12.30 0.41
C LEU A 266 -4.16 -12.49 1.91
N ILE A 267 -4.78 -13.47 2.55
CA ILE A 267 -4.54 -13.83 3.96
C ILE A 267 -3.12 -14.40 4.10
N ASP A 268 -2.71 -15.30 3.21
CA ASP A 268 -1.37 -15.88 3.21
C ASP A 268 -0.31 -14.80 2.96
N TYR A 269 -0.57 -13.88 2.02
CA TYR A 269 0.28 -12.72 1.77
C TYR A 269 0.43 -11.85 3.02
N ILE A 270 -0.68 -11.41 3.63
CA ILE A 270 -0.64 -10.58 4.84
C ILE A 270 0.09 -11.30 5.98
N THR A 271 -0.12 -12.62 6.11
CA THR A 271 0.58 -13.48 7.08
C THR A 271 2.09 -13.53 6.81
N SER A 272 2.50 -13.57 5.55
CA SER A 272 3.90 -13.60 5.13
C SER A 272 4.66 -12.27 5.37
N ILE A 273 3.94 -11.15 5.55
CA ILE A 273 4.54 -9.85 5.85
C ILE A 273 5.09 -9.85 7.28
N SER A 274 4.29 -10.27 8.26
CA SER A 274 4.75 -10.37 9.65
C SER A 274 3.86 -11.27 10.52
N PRO A 275 4.44 -11.92 11.55
CA PRO A 275 3.72 -12.83 12.45
C PRO A 275 2.61 -12.13 13.26
N TYR A 276 2.62 -10.80 13.37
CA TYR A 276 1.62 -10.03 14.11
C TYR A 276 0.34 -9.73 13.30
N SER A 277 0.26 -10.22 12.07
CA SER A 277 -0.83 -9.95 11.14
C SER A 277 -2.06 -10.84 11.34
N ALA A 278 -1.94 -11.93 12.10
CA ALA A 278 -2.99 -12.93 12.30
C ALA A 278 -4.37 -12.35 12.69
N PRO A 279 -4.49 -11.32 13.56
CA PRO A 279 -5.79 -10.73 13.91
C PRO A 279 -6.51 -10.04 12.75
N PHE A 280 -5.75 -9.53 11.77
CA PHE A 280 -6.29 -8.77 10.63
C PHE A 280 -6.82 -9.63 9.51
N THR A 281 -6.48 -10.92 9.50
CA THR A 281 -6.92 -11.88 8.48
C THR A 281 -8.45 -11.92 8.36
N LYS A 282 -9.18 -11.74 9.46
CA LYS A 282 -10.65 -11.68 9.48
C LYS A 282 -11.21 -10.37 8.90
N LEU A 283 -10.46 -9.28 9.01
CA LEU A 283 -10.83 -7.96 8.47
C LEU A 283 -10.59 -7.86 6.96
N THR A 284 -9.85 -8.78 6.34
CA THR A 284 -9.62 -8.82 4.88
C THR A 284 -10.90 -8.98 4.05
N LYS A 285 -12.01 -9.37 4.68
CA LYS A 285 -13.35 -9.34 4.05
C LYS A 285 -13.78 -7.90 3.74
N VAL A 286 -13.33 -6.93 4.55
CA VAL A 286 -13.41 -5.51 4.23
C VAL A 286 -12.27 -5.19 3.27
N ARG A 287 -12.61 -4.65 2.11
CA ARG A 287 -11.66 -4.37 1.03
C ARG A 287 -11.51 -2.87 0.89
N SER A 288 -10.39 -2.35 1.39
CA SER A 288 -9.95 -0.99 1.09
C SER A 288 -9.89 -0.73 -0.42
N HIS A 289 -9.97 0.53 -0.81
CA HIS A 289 -9.75 0.94 -2.20
C HIS A 289 -8.41 0.44 -2.76
N GLY A 290 -7.34 0.43 -1.95
CA GLY A 290 -6.04 -0.11 -2.33
C GLY A 290 -6.11 -1.59 -2.75
N ILE A 291 -6.76 -2.44 -1.94
CA ILE A 291 -6.95 -3.87 -2.28
C ILE A 291 -7.77 -4.03 -3.57
N LYS A 292 -8.83 -3.23 -3.74
CA LYS A 292 -9.65 -3.25 -4.97
C LYS A 292 -8.86 -2.84 -6.21
N ASN A 293 -8.03 -1.80 -6.12
CA ASN A 293 -7.18 -1.37 -7.22
C ASN A 293 -6.11 -2.42 -7.54
N LEU A 294 -5.50 -3.04 -6.52
CA LEU A 294 -4.49 -4.10 -6.69
C LEU A 294 -5.07 -5.32 -7.43
N ARG A 295 -6.32 -5.70 -7.15
CA ARG A 295 -7.02 -6.77 -7.86
C ARG A 295 -7.12 -6.52 -9.36
N HIS A 296 -7.22 -5.27 -9.78
CA HIS A 296 -7.46 -4.89 -11.18
C HIS A 296 -6.27 -4.18 -11.86
N GLY A 297 -5.17 -3.93 -11.15
CA GLY A 297 -4.03 -3.18 -11.68
C GLY A 297 -4.35 -1.71 -11.95
N THR A 298 -5.37 -1.16 -11.28
CA THR A 298 -5.89 0.19 -11.53
C THR A 298 -4.92 1.27 -11.05
N VAL A 299 -4.59 2.22 -11.94
CA VAL A 299 -3.69 3.36 -11.62
C VAL A 299 -4.37 4.73 -11.68
N THR A 300 -5.51 4.86 -12.35
CA THR A 300 -6.29 6.11 -12.42
C THR A 300 -7.66 5.94 -11.78
N GLU A 301 -8.28 7.05 -11.39
CA GLU A 301 -9.65 7.08 -10.86
C GLU A 301 -10.67 6.49 -11.85
N GLN A 302 -10.51 6.78 -13.14
CA GLN A 302 -11.39 6.30 -14.22
C GLN A 302 -11.02 4.89 -14.75
N HIS A 303 -10.08 4.20 -14.09
CA HIS A 303 -9.64 2.85 -14.45
C HIS A 303 -9.10 2.72 -15.89
N GLN A 304 -8.48 3.79 -16.38
CA GLN A 304 -7.85 3.84 -17.69
C GLN A 304 -6.54 3.05 -17.69
N THR A 305 -6.24 2.41 -18.82
CA THR A 305 -4.91 1.84 -19.05
C THR A 305 -3.94 2.96 -19.37
N VAL A 306 -2.88 3.09 -18.59
CA VAL A 306 -1.83 4.09 -18.78
C VAL A 306 -0.52 3.41 -19.16
N GLN A 307 0.10 3.89 -20.24
CA GLN A 307 1.40 3.45 -20.71
C GLN A 307 2.54 4.08 -19.91
N LEU A 308 3.68 3.42 -19.89
CA LEU A 308 4.90 3.96 -19.28
C LEU A 308 5.49 5.05 -20.18
N PRO A 309 6.05 6.13 -19.62
CA PRO A 309 6.70 7.17 -20.43
C PRO A 309 7.89 6.57 -21.22
N PRO A 310 7.97 6.76 -22.55
CA PRO A 310 8.95 6.08 -23.38
C PRO A 310 10.40 6.52 -23.13
N HIS A 311 10.60 7.68 -22.52
CA HIS A 311 11.91 8.23 -22.18
C HIS A 311 12.50 7.67 -20.88
N ILE A 312 11.69 6.98 -20.05
CA ILE A 312 12.11 6.41 -18.78
C ILE A 312 12.44 4.94 -18.98
N ASP A 313 13.62 4.49 -18.54
CA ASP A 313 13.99 3.09 -18.60
C ASP A 313 13.26 2.30 -17.50
N CYS A 314 12.13 1.72 -17.90
CA CYS A 314 11.30 0.90 -17.04
C CYS A 314 11.67 -0.58 -17.15
N TYR A 315 11.85 -1.25 -16.01
CA TYR A 315 12.22 -2.67 -15.91
C TYR A 315 11.16 -3.45 -15.14
N ALA A 316 10.72 -4.58 -15.69
CA ALA A 316 9.76 -5.47 -15.06
C ALA A 316 10.45 -6.77 -14.63
N ILE A 317 10.46 -7.04 -13.32
CA ILE A 317 11.03 -8.26 -12.74
C ILE A 317 9.88 -9.06 -12.12
N ALA A 318 9.63 -10.24 -12.67
CA ALA A 318 8.62 -11.19 -12.20
C ALA A 318 9.29 -12.34 -11.43
N GLY A 319 8.68 -12.75 -10.31
CA GLY A 319 9.02 -13.99 -9.62
C GLY A 319 8.12 -15.14 -10.06
N SER A 320 8.61 -16.38 -9.92
CA SER A 320 7.83 -17.60 -10.05
C SER A 320 8.18 -18.55 -8.90
N THR A 321 7.19 -19.13 -8.24
CA THR A 321 7.41 -20.17 -7.21
C THR A 321 7.52 -21.58 -7.78
N GLN A 322 7.36 -21.77 -9.09
CA GLN A 322 7.50 -23.08 -9.73
C GLN A 322 8.97 -23.36 -10.09
N GLU A 323 9.43 -24.59 -9.77
CA GLU A 323 10.66 -25.19 -10.30
C GLU A 323 10.40 -25.74 -11.71
N ASN A 324 11.32 -25.51 -12.65
CA ASN A 324 11.32 -26.21 -13.93
C ASN A 324 11.31 -27.74 -13.71
N GLY A 325 10.25 -28.44 -14.14
CA GLY A 325 10.22 -29.91 -14.23
C GLY A 325 9.01 -30.63 -13.64
N ARG A 326 8.07 -29.95 -12.97
CA ARG A 326 6.81 -30.56 -12.51
C ARG A 326 5.59 -29.78 -13.00
N ALA A 327 5.26 -29.96 -14.28
CA ALA A 327 3.93 -29.65 -14.78
C ALA A 327 2.92 -30.55 -14.04
N ASN A 328 2.20 -30.01 -13.06
CA ASN A 328 1.08 -30.71 -12.46
C ASN A 328 -0.03 -30.80 -13.51
N ARG A 329 -0.08 -31.94 -14.20
CA ARG A 329 -1.16 -32.31 -15.13
C ARG A 329 -2.50 -32.26 -14.38
N GLY A 330 -3.21 -31.13 -14.45
CA GLY A 330 -4.59 -31.03 -13.97
C GLY A 330 -5.04 -29.69 -13.40
N THR A 331 -4.14 -28.77 -13.06
CA THR A 331 -4.50 -27.43 -12.55
C THR A 331 -4.00 -26.35 -13.50
N LEU A 332 -4.93 -25.56 -14.04
CA LEU A 332 -4.71 -24.38 -14.91
C LEU A 332 -3.36 -23.68 -14.70
N ASP A 333 -2.66 -23.47 -15.81
CA ASP A 333 -1.35 -22.82 -16.05
C ASP A 333 -1.19 -21.44 -15.36
N TRP A 334 -1.19 -21.40 -14.04
CA TRP A 334 -0.89 -20.19 -13.29
C TRP A 334 0.55 -20.27 -12.79
N VAL A 335 1.41 -19.51 -13.45
CA VAL A 335 2.82 -19.31 -13.09
C VAL A 335 2.96 -17.91 -12.51
N GLY A 336 3.47 -17.81 -11.29
CA GLY A 336 3.55 -16.56 -10.55
C GLY A 336 4.25 -16.72 -9.22
N ASP A 337 4.38 -15.62 -8.51
CA ASP A 337 5.18 -15.51 -7.28
C ASP A 337 4.38 -15.84 -6.00
N GLY A 338 3.21 -16.46 -6.14
CA GLY A 338 2.25 -16.69 -5.05
C GLY A 338 1.15 -15.62 -4.94
N LEU A 339 1.31 -14.45 -5.57
CA LEU A 339 0.32 -13.36 -5.53
C LEU A 339 0.01 -12.78 -6.92
N VAL A 340 1.05 -12.58 -7.71
CA VAL A 340 1.02 -11.93 -9.01
C VAL A 340 1.50 -12.94 -10.06
N SER A 341 0.74 -13.07 -11.16
CA SER A 341 1.19 -13.91 -12.28
C SER A 341 2.37 -13.27 -12.99
N VAL A 342 3.22 -14.09 -13.61
CA VAL A 342 4.33 -13.62 -14.44
C VAL A 342 3.83 -12.64 -15.51
N ASP A 343 2.74 -12.96 -16.22
CA ASP A 343 2.14 -12.09 -17.22
C ASP A 343 1.79 -10.70 -16.65
N SER A 344 1.14 -10.65 -15.49
CA SER A 344 0.74 -9.39 -14.84
C SER A 344 1.97 -8.59 -14.42
N ALA A 345 2.98 -9.25 -13.85
CA ALA A 345 4.25 -8.62 -13.47
C ALA A 345 5.04 -8.09 -14.68
N LEU A 346 4.92 -8.73 -15.85
CA LEU A 346 5.55 -8.30 -17.10
C LEU A 346 4.68 -7.36 -17.96
N GLY A 347 3.56 -6.87 -17.41
CA GLY A 347 2.64 -5.95 -18.07
C GLY A 347 1.75 -6.57 -19.15
N GLN A 348 1.79 -7.89 -19.33
CA GLN A 348 1.07 -8.62 -20.38
C GLN A 348 -0.40 -8.87 -20.02
N HIS A 349 -1.30 -8.64 -20.98
CA HIS A 349 -2.73 -8.84 -20.79
C HIS A 349 -3.35 -9.54 -22.01
N LYS A 350 -4.35 -10.41 -21.78
CA LYS A 350 -5.05 -11.13 -22.87
C LYS A 350 -5.66 -10.21 -23.93
N LYS A 351 -6.12 -9.03 -23.50
CA LYS A 351 -6.56 -7.93 -24.37
C LYS A 351 -5.38 -7.00 -24.67
N PRO A 352 -4.93 -6.85 -25.93
CA PRO A 352 -3.75 -6.06 -26.29
C PRO A 352 -3.83 -4.59 -25.83
N ASN A 353 -5.01 -3.96 -25.90
CA ASN A 353 -5.23 -2.57 -25.51
C ASN A 353 -5.07 -2.29 -24.00
N LYS A 354 -4.96 -3.33 -23.17
CA LYS A 354 -4.70 -3.21 -21.73
C LYS A 354 -3.25 -3.50 -21.35
N THR A 355 -2.43 -3.93 -22.30
CA THR A 355 -1.01 -4.26 -22.06
C THR A 355 -0.24 -3.01 -21.66
N VAL A 356 0.64 -3.14 -20.67
CA VAL A 356 1.64 -2.12 -20.32
C VAL A 356 2.92 -2.46 -21.06
N LEU A 357 3.37 -1.54 -21.92
CA LEU A 357 4.50 -1.78 -22.80
C LEU A 357 5.83 -1.56 -22.05
N PHE A 358 6.67 -2.58 -22.09
CA PHE A 358 8.07 -2.53 -21.66
C PHE A 358 8.96 -2.96 -22.83
N LYS A 359 10.17 -2.42 -22.89
CA LYS A 359 11.22 -2.92 -23.79
C LYS A 359 11.49 -4.39 -23.49
N THR A 360 11.66 -5.23 -24.52
CA THR A 360 11.83 -6.69 -24.36
C THR A 360 13.02 -7.02 -23.46
N GLN A 361 14.15 -6.33 -23.65
CA GLN A 361 15.37 -6.50 -22.84
C GLN A 361 15.25 -6.07 -21.37
N ASN A 362 14.19 -5.33 -21.04
CA ASN A 362 13.93 -4.83 -19.69
C ASN A 362 12.97 -5.74 -18.90
N LYS A 363 12.56 -6.88 -19.48
CA LYS A 363 11.75 -7.90 -18.80
C LYS A 363 12.66 -8.98 -18.24
N THR A 364 12.36 -9.47 -17.04
CA THR A 364 13.10 -10.55 -16.40
C THR A 364 12.15 -11.41 -15.60
N VAL A 365 12.28 -12.74 -15.72
CA VAL A 365 11.58 -13.72 -14.90
C VAL A 365 12.63 -14.44 -14.06
N LEU A 366 12.39 -14.55 -12.77
CA LEU A 366 13.25 -15.23 -11.82
C LEU A 366 12.49 -16.42 -11.21
N GLU A 367 13.07 -17.61 -11.32
CA GLU A 367 12.50 -18.85 -10.82
C GLU A 367 12.83 -19.05 -9.34
N ASN A 368 11.97 -19.79 -8.65
CA ASN A 368 12.04 -20.05 -7.21
C ASN A 368 12.02 -18.78 -6.35
N VAL A 369 11.41 -17.71 -6.85
CA VAL A 369 11.27 -16.43 -6.14
C VAL A 369 9.80 -16.17 -5.85
N SER A 370 9.45 -16.23 -4.56
CA SER A 370 8.12 -15.83 -4.08
C SER A 370 7.96 -14.30 -4.06
N HIS A 371 6.72 -13.82 -3.91
CA HIS A 371 6.40 -12.40 -3.96
C HIS A 371 7.15 -11.59 -2.90
N MET A 372 7.31 -12.17 -1.70
CA MET A 372 8.13 -11.58 -0.65
C MET A 372 9.61 -11.90 -0.81
N GLY A 373 9.95 -13.01 -1.49
CA GLY A 373 11.32 -13.34 -1.90
C GLY A 373 11.93 -12.26 -2.78
N LEU A 374 11.12 -11.55 -3.60
CA LEU A 374 11.59 -10.42 -4.41
C LEU A 374 12.34 -9.35 -3.62
N LEU A 375 12.09 -9.20 -2.32
CA LEU A 375 12.74 -8.19 -1.46
C LEU A 375 14.12 -8.62 -0.94
N SER A 376 14.46 -9.91 -0.97
CA SER A 376 15.67 -10.43 -0.33
C SER A 376 16.44 -11.48 -1.14
N ASP A 377 15.89 -11.95 -2.26
CA ASP A 377 16.51 -12.99 -3.06
C ASP A 377 17.78 -12.49 -3.77
N HIS A 378 18.82 -13.30 -3.75
CA HIS A 378 20.12 -12.95 -4.31
C HIS A 378 20.09 -12.78 -5.83
N GLN A 379 19.27 -13.55 -6.56
CA GLN A 379 19.10 -13.40 -8.01
C GLN A 379 18.54 -12.02 -8.36
N VAL A 380 17.58 -11.54 -7.55
CA VAL A 380 17.02 -10.20 -7.69
C VAL A 380 18.11 -9.15 -7.45
N PHE A 381 18.91 -9.31 -6.41
CA PHE A 381 19.99 -8.37 -6.09
C PHE A 381 21.01 -8.26 -7.23
N ILE A 382 21.48 -9.38 -7.80
CA ILE A 382 22.38 -9.39 -8.96
C ILE A 382 21.76 -8.61 -10.13
N ARG A 383 20.47 -8.84 -10.41
CA ARG A 383 19.77 -8.14 -11.48
C ARG A 383 19.68 -6.63 -11.23
N LEU A 384 19.39 -6.22 -9.99
CA LEU A 384 19.37 -4.81 -9.59
C LEU A 384 20.75 -4.17 -9.68
N GLN A 385 21.82 -4.90 -9.34
CA GLN A 385 23.19 -4.42 -9.54
C GLN A 385 23.49 -4.18 -11.02
N ALA A 386 23.03 -5.04 -11.93
CA ALA A 386 23.20 -4.80 -13.37
C ALA A 386 22.39 -3.58 -13.86
N ILE A 387 21.16 -3.40 -13.39
CA ILE A 387 20.27 -2.31 -13.83
C ILE A 387 20.75 -0.94 -13.33
N PHE A 388 21.08 -0.82 -12.06
CA PHE A 388 21.55 0.44 -11.47
C PHE A 388 23.05 0.65 -11.63
N ASN A 389 23.71 -0.09 -12.52
CA ASN A 389 25.11 0.17 -12.86
C ASN A 389 25.25 1.43 -13.72
#